data_AF-A0A348YMP2-F1
#
_entry.id   AF-A0A348YMP2-F1
#
_cell.length_a   1.000
_cell.length_b   1.000
_cell.length_c   1.000
_cell.angle_alpha   90.00
_cell.angle_beta   90.00
_cell.angle_gamma   90.00
#
_symmetry.space_group_name_H-M   'P 1'
#
loop_
_entity.id
_entity.type
_entity.pdbx_description
1 polymer ?
#
loop_
_entity_poly.entity_id
_entity_poly.type
_entity_poly.pdbx_seq_one_letter_code
_entity_poly.pdbx_strand_id
1 'polypeptide(L)'
;MKKFAVISLVLFSLFLAGCKETLYSGISEKDANEMLSALLRRGVVAEKVSDGKGVYHVSVEHEDMVRALDIIKENSLPRTSFKSLGTVFSGESMISSQLEEQARFAFALSQELSDTFSKIDGVLDSRVHVTLVQHEQ
;
A
#
# COMPACT_ATOMS: atom_id res chain seq x y z
N MET A 1 -13.17 -51.02 -9.43
CA MET A 1 -13.97 -49.82 -9.10
C MET A 1 -13.24 -48.81 -8.21
N LYS A 2 -12.64 -49.21 -7.06
CA LYS A 2 -11.90 -48.27 -6.18
C LYS A 2 -10.74 -47.52 -6.85
N LYS A 3 -9.97 -48.16 -7.74
CA LYS A 3 -8.86 -47.53 -8.47
C LYS A 3 -9.32 -46.41 -9.44
N PHE A 4 -10.48 -46.58 -10.09
CA PHE A 4 -11.06 -45.56 -10.97
C PHE A 4 -11.60 -44.36 -10.20
N ALA A 5 -12.18 -44.59 -9.01
CA ALA A 5 -12.61 -43.51 -8.12
C ALA A 5 -11.41 -42.66 -7.62
N VAL A 6 -10.28 -43.31 -7.31
CA VAL A 6 -9.06 -42.60 -6.91
C VAL A 6 -8.47 -41.79 -8.07
N ILE A 7 -8.43 -42.35 -9.29
CA ILE A 7 -7.95 -41.64 -10.47
C ILE A 7 -8.85 -40.43 -10.80
N SER A 8 -10.17 -40.59 -10.71
CA SER A 8 -11.12 -39.50 -10.92
C SER A 8 -10.98 -38.39 -9.87
N LEU A 9 -10.71 -38.74 -8.61
CA LEU A 9 -10.52 -37.77 -7.52
C LEU A 9 -9.22 -36.98 -7.69
N VAL A 10 -8.14 -37.65 -8.11
CA VAL A 10 -6.85 -36.99 -8.41
C VAL A 10 -6.98 -36.06 -9.60
N LEU A 11 -7.66 -36.48 -10.67
CA LEU A 11 -7.86 -35.66 -11.86
C LEU A 11 -8.73 -34.43 -11.59
N PHE A 12 -9.72 -34.55 -10.71
CA PHE A 12 -10.54 -33.42 -10.25
C PHE A 12 -9.71 -32.45 -9.39
N SER A 13 -8.79 -32.94 -8.56
CA SER A 13 -7.91 -32.07 -7.77
C SER A 13 -6.93 -31.25 -8.62
N LEU A 14 -6.50 -31.77 -9.78
CA LEU A 14 -5.65 -31.02 -10.71
C LEU A 14 -6.39 -29.88 -11.41
N PHE A 15 -7.71 -30.00 -11.59
CA PHE A 15 -8.53 -28.94 -12.17
C PHE A 15 -8.77 -27.76 -11.23
N LEU A 16 -8.51 -27.92 -9.93
CA LEU A 16 -8.60 -26.83 -8.95
C LEU A 16 -7.32 -25.99 -8.86
N ALA A 17 -6.27 -26.30 -9.63
CA ALA A 17 -5.08 -25.45 -9.72
C ALA A 17 -5.40 -24.21 -10.57
N GLY A 18 -6.01 -23.20 -9.95
CA GLY A 18 -6.22 -21.89 -10.55
C GLY A 18 -4.89 -21.25 -10.93
N CYS A 19 -4.81 -20.67 -12.12
CA CYS A 19 -3.65 -19.87 -12.51
C CYS A 19 -3.67 -18.58 -11.69
N LYS A 20 -2.64 -18.37 -10.88
CA LYS A 20 -2.46 -17.12 -10.13
C LYS A 20 -1.88 -16.06 -11.05
N GLU A 21 -2.43 -14.87 -10.99
CA GLU A 21 -2.02 -13.73 -11.78
C GLU A 21 -1.53 -12.61 -10.85
N THR A 22 -0.50 -11.89 -11.28
CA THR A 22 0.13 -10.83 -10.48
C THR A 22 -0.77 -9.61 -10.44
N LEU A 23 -1.20 -9.20 -9.24
CA LEU A 23 -2.04 -8.02 -9.03
C LEU A 23 -1.21 -6.74 -8.96
N TYR A 24 -0.13 -6.77 -8.18
CA TYR A 24 0.79 -5.64 -7.98
C TYR A 24 2.22 -6.15 -7.80
N SER A 25 3.18 -5.43 -8.34
CA SER A 25 4.61 -5.70 -8.21
C SER A 25 5.37 -4.45 -7.79
N GLY A 26 6.61 -4.60 -7.32
CA GLY A 26 7.44 -3.45 -6.96
C GLY A 26 7.09 -2.81 -5.62
N ILE A 27 6.34 -3.48 -4.75
CA ILE A 27 5.84 -2.89 -3.50
C ILE A 27 6.70 -3.25 -2.29
N SER A 28 6.65 -2.39 -1.27
CA SER A 28 7.35 -2.63 0.00
C SER A 28 6.71 -3.78 0.77
N GLU A 29 7.43 -4.36 1.73
CA GLU A 29 6.88 -5.43 2.58
C GLU A 29 5.64 -4.96 3.36
N LYS A 30 5.66 -3.71 3.82
CA LYS A 30 4.54 -3.12 4.57
C LYS A 30 3.29 -3.07 3.70
N ASP A 31 3.41 -2.53 2.50
CA ASP A 31 2.29 -2.43 1.56
C ASP A 31 1.78 -3.82 1.16
N ALA A 32 2.68 -4.76 0.90
CA ALA A 32 2.31 -6.14 0.59
C ALA A 32 1.52 -6.81 1.73
N ASN A 33 1.92 -6.58 2.99
CA ASN A 33 1.21 -7.11 4.15
C ASN A 33 -0.17 -6.46 4.34
N GLU A 34 -0.29 -5.14 4.10
CA GLU A 34 -1.57 -4.44 4.16
C GLU A 34 -2.53 -4.92 3.06
N MET A 35 -2.05 -5.05 1.82
CA MET A 35 -2.82 -5.60 0.69
C MET A 35 -3.26 -7.04 0.96
N LEU A 36 -2.35 -7.88 1.43
CA LEU A 36 -2.65 -9.27 1.80
C LEU A 36 -3.73 -9.34 2.87
N SER A 37 -3.63 -8.48 3.90
CA SER A 37 -4.61 -8.42 4.99
C SER A 37 -5.99 -7.98 4.51
N ALA A 38 -6.06 -6.99 3.62
CA ALA A 38 -7.32 -6.50 3.06
C ALA A 38 -8.01 -7.57 2.18
N LEU A 39 -7.26 -8.26 1.34
CA LEU A 39 -7.75 -9.31 0.45
C LEU A 39 -8.26 -10.53 1.23
N LEU A 40 -7.45 -11.03 2.18
CA LEU A 40 -7.82 -12.20 3.00
C LEU A 40 -9.05 -11.93 3.88
N ARG A 41 -9.21 -10.73 4.43
CA ARG A 41 -10.40 -10.34 5.22
C ARG A 41 -11.70 -10.37 4.42
N ARG A 42 -11.60 -10.21 3.10
CA ARG A 42 -12.74 -10.24 2.17
C ARG A 42 -12.89 -11.60 1.47
N GLY A 43 -12.12 -12.61 1.87
CA GLY A 43 -12.18 -13.97 1.34
C GLY A 43 -11.48 -14.18 0.00
N VAL A 44 -10.68 -13.21 -0.46
CA VAL A 44 -9.87 -13.36 -1.68
C VAL A 44 -8.55 -14.04 -1.32
N VAL A 45 -8.26 -15.17 -1.98
CA VAL A 45 -7.00 -15.89 -1.81
C VAL A 45 -5.90 -15.11 -2.51
N ALA A 46 -5.00 -14.52 -1.72
CA ALA A 46 -3.86 -13.77 -2.20
C ALA A 46 -2.55 -14.36 -1.65
N GLU A 47 -1.50 -14.32 -2.46
CA GLU A 47 -0.17 -14.81 -2.10
C GLU A 47 0.86 -13.69 -2.23
N LYS A 48 1.68 -13.51 -1.18
CA LYS A 48 2.81 -12.60 -1.19
C LYS A 48 4.05 -13.36 -1.64
N VAL A 49 4.68 -12.91 -2.72
CA VAL A 49 5.92 -13.50 -3.25
C VAL A 49 7.03 -12.45 -3.20
N SER A 50 8.22 -12.86 -2.76
CA SER A 50 9.40 -12.00 -2.71
C SER A 50 10.09 -12.00 -4.07
N ASP A 51 10.33 -10.81 -4.63
CA ASP A 51 11.08 -10.62 -5.88
C ASP A 51 12.58 -10.33 -5.61
N GLY A 52 12.98 -10.40 -4.32
CA GLY A 52 14.32 -10.05 -3.86
C GLY A 52 14.51 -8.55 -3.63
N LYS A 53 15.67 -8.18 -3.04
CA LYS A 53 16.04 -6.78 -2.74
C LYS A 53 15.02 -5.99 -1.89
N GLY A 54 14.23 -6.67 -1.06
CA GLY A 54 13.20 -6.04 -0.21
C GLY A 54 11.93 -5.64 -0.97
N VAL A 55 11.77 -6.13 -2.21
CA VAL A 55 10.61 -5.89 -3.06
C VAL A 55 9.73 -7.14 -3.08
N TYR A 56 8.42 -6.91 -3.05
CA TYR A 56 7.41 -7.96 -3.05
C TYR A 56 6.40 -7.74 -4.18
N HIS A 57 5.71 -8.82 -4.55
CA HIS A 57 4.53 -8.79 -5.39
C HIS A 57 3.40 -9.61 -4.75
N VAL A 58 2.17 -9.22 -5.04
CA VAL A 58 0.96 -9.90 -4.58
C VAL A 58 0.26 -10.50 -5.78
N SER A 59 -0.03 -11.79 -5.71
CA SER A 59 -0.72 -12.53 -6.76
C SER A 59 -2.05 -13.08 -6.24
N VAL A 60 -3.07 -13.09 -7.08
CA VAL A 60 -4.44 -13.57 -6.78
C VAL A 60 -4.86 -14.58 -7.84
N GLU A 61 -5.89 -15.38 -7.55
CA GLU A 61 -6.49 -16.23 -8.58
C GLU A 61 -7.11 -15.37 -9.68
N HIS A 62 -7.01 -15.81 -10.94
CA HIS A 62 -7.53 -15.09 -12.10
C HIS A 62 -9.02 -14.71 -11.95
N GLU A 63 -9.82 -15.60 -11.36
CA GLU A 63 -11.26 -15.37 -11.12
C GLU A 63 -11.53 -14.22 -10.12
N ASP A 64 -10.60 -13.99 -9.19
CA ASP A 64 -10.72 -12.97 -8.15
C ASP A 64 -10.03 -11.65 -8.52
N MET A 65 -9.40 -11.53 -9.71
CA MET A 65 -8.62 -10.34 -10.08
C MET A 65 -9.43 -9.03 -10.01
N VAL A 66 -10.64 -9.01 -10.57
CA VAL A 66 -11.51 -7.82 -10.54
C VAL A 66 -11.93 -7.49 -9.11
N ARG A 67 -12.33 -8.50 -8.34
CA ARG A 67 -12.72 -8.34 -6.93
C ARG A 67 -11.55 -7.83 -6.08
N ALA A 68 -10.34 -8.33 -6.34
CA ALA A 68 -9.13 -7.91 -5.66
C ALA A 68 -8.84 -6.42 -5.93
N LEU A 69 -8.93 -5.99 -7.19
CA LEU A 69 -8.76 -4.58 -7.56
C LEU A 69 -9.78 -3.67 -6.86
N ASP A 70 -11.05 -4.08 -6.80
CA ASP A 70 -12.10 -3.32 -6.10
C ASP A 70 -11.80 -3.20 -4.61
N ILE A 71 -11.41 -4.29 -3.94
CA ILE A 71 -11.04 -4.28 -2.52
C ILE A 71 -9.85 -3.35 -2.27
N ILE A 72 -8.80 -3.44 -3.08
CA ILE A 72 -7.60 -2.61 -2.94
C ILE A 72 -7.95 -1.12 -3.11
N LYS A 73 -8.78 -0.80 -4.10
CA LYS A 73 -9.26 0.56 -4.36
C LYS A 73 -10.10 1.10 -3.21
N GLU A 74 -11.01 0.30 -2.67
CA GLU A 74 -11.85 0.68 -1.53
C GLU A 74 -11.06 0.91 -0.24
N ASN A 75 -9.90 0.27 -0.09
CA ASN A 75 -9.02 0.43 1.07
C ASN A 75 -7.93 1.51 0.86
N SER A 76 -7.95 2.25 -0.25
CA SER A 76 -6.94 3.27 -0.61
C SER A 76 -5.50 2.73 -0.58
N LEU A 77 -5.30 1.50 -1.07
CA LEU A 77 -4.01 0.85 -1.13
C LEU A 77 -3.37 0.95 -2.53
N PRO A 78 -2.03 1.00 -2.65
CA PRO A 78 -1.06 1.14 -1.56
C PRO A 78 -1.07 2.54 -0.94
N ARG A 79 -0.85 2.64 0.38
CA ARG A 79 -0.93 3.93 1.08
C ARG A 79 0.16 4.87 0.60
N THR A 80 -0.19 6.15 0.46
CA THR A 80 0.79 7.20 0.20
C THR A 80 1.82 7.24 1.33
N SER A 81 3.10 7.10 1.03
CA SER A 81 4.15 7.26 2.05
C SER A 81 4.31 8.73 2.41
N PHE A 82 4.17 9.04 3.71
CA PHE A 82 4.43 10.39 4.22
C PHE A 82 5.94 10.64 4.28
N LYS A 83 6.36 11.82 3.84
CA LYS A 83 7.76 12.23 3.95
C LYS A 83 8.02 12.67 5.39
N SER A 84 8.94 11.98 6.06
CA SER A 84 9.42 12.38 7.39
C SER A 84 10.22 13.68 7.31
N LEU A 85 10.16 14.49 8.37
CA LEU A 85 10.89 15.76 8.54
C LEU A 85 12.36 15.63 8.10
N GLY A 86 13.06 14.56 8.47
CA GLY A 86 14.47 14.36 8.09
C GLY A 86 14.71 14.38 6.57
N THR A 87 13.76 13.92 5.76
CA THR A 87 13.89 13.89 4.29
C THR A 87 13.68 15.26 3.63
N VAL A 88 12.95 16.16 4.27
CA VAL A 88 12.70 17.54 3.80
C VAL A 88 13.83 18.46 4.24
N PHE A 89 14.48 18.16 5.37
CA PHE A 89 15.57 18.95 5.93
C PHE A 89 16.96 18.56 5.41
N SER A 90 17.10 17.43 4.71
CA SER A 90 18.37 16.99 4.10
C SER A 90 18.69 17.68 2.76
N GLY A 91 17.83 18.60 2.30
CA GLY A 91 18.06 19.39 1.09
C GLY A 91 19.11 20.47 1.33
N GLU A 92 20.24 20.32 0.65
CA GLU A 92 21.39 21.21 0.62
C GLU A 92 21.02 22.66 0.25
N SER A 93 21.34 23.62 1.14
CA SER A 93 21.77 24.97 0.76
C SER A 93 22.36 25.67 1.98
N MET A 94 23.58 26.21 1.88
CA MET A 94 24.27 26.91 2.97
C MET A 94 23.69 28.29 3.31
N ILE A 95 22.59 28.73 2.67
CA ILE A 95 21.83 29.93 3.03
C ILE A 95 20.36 29.70 2.66
N SER A 96 19.52 29.28 3.61
CA SER A 96 18.06 29.19 3.41
C SER A 96 17.44 30.59 3.45
N SER A 97 16.56 30.89 2.49
CA SER A 97 15.79 32.15 2.53
C SER A 97 14.66 32.07 3.56
N GLN A 98 14.21 33.21 4.09
CA GLN A 98 13.11 33.23 5.06
C GLN A 98 11.79 32.64 4.50
N LEU A 99 11.56 32.79 3.19
CA LEU A 99 10.42 32.17 2.50
C LEU A 99 10.58 30.64 2.42
N GLU A 100 11.80 30.17 2.17
CA GLU A 100 12.10 28.74 2.08
C GLU A 100 11.94 28.04 3.43
N GLU A 101 12.42 28.66 4.52
CA GLU A 101 12.22 28.14 5.88
C GLU A 101 10.74 28.04 6.24
N GLN A 102 9.95 29.07 5.91
CA GLN A 102 8.51 29.06 6.12
C GLN A 102 7.81 27.97 5.30
N ALA A 103 8.15 27.84 4.01
CA ALA A 103 7.59 26.80 3.15
C ALA A 103 7.92 25.39 3.66
N ARG A 104 9.17 25.18 4.12
CA ARG A 104 9.61 23.91 4.72
C ARG A 104 8.89 23.64 6.04
N PHE A 105 8.71 24.65 6.90
CA PHE A 105 7.95 24.53 8.14
C PHE A 105 6.47 24.19 7.89
N ALA A 106 5.82 24.86 6.93
CA ALA A 106 4.44 24.56 6.54
C ALA A 106 4.29 23.12 6.02
N PHE A 107 5.22 22.68 5.17
CA PHE A 107 5.23 21.32 4.63
C PHE A 107 5.44 20.28 5.73
N ALA A 108 6.41 20.52 6.61
CA ALA A 108 6.69 19.73 7.80
C ALA A 108 5.44 19.51 8.67
N LEU A 109 4.79 20.61 9.05
CA LEU A 109 3.57 20.57 9.86
C LEU A 109 2.43 19.85 9.13
N SER A 110 2.29 20.09 7.82
CA SER A 110 1.29 19.39 7.00
C SER A 110 1.50 17.88 6.99
N GLN A 111 2.76 17.39 6.93
CA GLN A 111 3.06 15.96 6.99
C GLN A 111 2.79 15.36 8.37
N GLU A 112 3.18 16.02 9.46
CA GLU A 112 2.96 15.54 10.83
C GLU A 112 1.47 15.45 11.18
N LEU A 113 0.68 16.45 10.77
CA LEU A 113 -0.77 16.44 10.93
C LEU A 113 -1.43 15.36 10.05
N SER A 114 -0.98 15.19 8.81
CA SER A 114 -1.49 14.13 7.93
C SER A 114 -1.23 12.74 8.51
N ASP A 115 -0.02 12.48 9.03
CA ASP A 115 0.32 11.23 9.71
C ASP A 115 -0.54 11.02 10.96
N THR A 116 -0.71 12.06 11.79
CA THR A 116 -1.54 11.98 13.00
C THR A 116 -3.00 11.65 12.67
N PHE A 117 -3.60 12.34 11.70
CA PHE A 117 -4.99 12.07 11.31
C PHE A 117 -5.16 10.71 10.65
N SER A 118 -4.16 10.23 9.91
CA SER A 118 -4.19 8.88 9.30
C SER A 118 -4.25 7.73 10.32
N LYS A 119 -3.87 8.00 11.58
CA LYS A 119 -3.92 7.03 12.68
C LYS A 119 -5.27 6.97 13.40
N ILE A 120 -6.21 7.87 13.07
CA ILE A 120 -7.56 7.84 13.63
C ILE A 120 -8.33 6.66 13.04
N ASP A 121 -9.04 5.92 13.88
CA ASP A 121 -9.85 4.78 13.44
C ASP A 121 -10.88 5.21 12.39
N GLY A 122 -10.95 4.46 11.28
CA GLY A 122 -11.78 4.78 10.11
C GLY A 122 -11.16 5.73 9.08
N VAL A 123 -9.98 6.32 9.34
CA VAL A 123 -9.29 7.17 8.35
C VAL A 123 -8.38 6.32 7.46
N LEU A 124 -8.76 6.20 6.18
CA LEU A 124 -7.98 5.44 5.19
C LEU A 124 -6.82 6.24 4.61
N ASP A 125 -7.01 7.55 4.40
CA ASP A 125 -5.98 8.48 3.93
C ASP A 125 -6.26 9.88 4.47
N SER A 126 -5.21 10.67 4.64
CA SER A 126 -5.32 12.06 5.12
C SER A 126 -4.32 12.96 4.42
N ARG A 127 -4.79 14.11 3.95
CA ARG A 127 -3.96 15.15 3.34
C ARG A 127 -4.34 16.51 3.91
N VAL A 128 -3.38 17.12 4.60
CA VAL A 128 -3.51 18.45 5.21
C VAL A 128 -2.73 19.47 4.39
N HIS A 129 -3.30 20.66 4.21
CA HIS A 129 -2.61 21.81 3.61
C HIS A 129 -2.63 22.97 4.59
N VAL A 130 -1.48 23.30 5.17
CA VAL A 130 -1.34 24.44 6.09
C VAL A 130 -0.97 25.68 5.30
N THR A 131 -1.79 26.73 5.43
CA THR A 131 -1.47 28.06 4.93
C THR A 131 -0.84 28.88 6.05
N LEU A 132 0.43 29.29 5.90
CA LEU A 132 1.05 30.26 6.80
C LEU A 132 0.62 31.66 6.38
N VAL A 133 -0.01 32.41 7.29
CA VAL A 133 -0.35 33.82 7.06
C VAL A 133 0.87 34.66 7.44
N GLN A 134 1.41 35.43 6.49
CA GLN A 134 2.49 36.37 6.79
C GLN A 134 1.93 37.53 7.61
N HIS A 135 2.38 37.65 8.86
CA HIS A 135 2.35 38.91 9.57
C HIS A 135 3.65 39.65 9.24
N GLU A 136 3.57 40.62 8.33
CA GLU A 136 4.63 41.63 8.23
C GLU A 136 4.60 42.46 9.53
N GLN A 137 5.70 42.44 10.27
CA GLN A 137 5.96 43.37 11.38
C GLN A 137 6.94 44.44 10.92
#